data_AF-A0A9N9QNJ2-F1
#
_entry.id   AF-A0A9N9QNJ2-F1
#
_cell.length_a   1.000
_cell.length_b   1.000
_cell.length_c   1.000
_cell.angle_alpha   90.00
_cell.angle_beta   90.00
_cell.angle_gamma   90.00
#
_symmetry.space_group_name_H-M   'P 1'
#
loop_
_entity.id
_entity.type
_entity.pdbx_description
1 polymer ?
#
loop_
_entity_poly.entity_id
_entity_poly.type
_entity_poly.pdbx_seq_one_letter_code
_entity_poly.pdbx_strand_id
1 'polypeptide(L)'
;MSASELKNLILCFGLLFGHLVPEGNKHWSFFLSLRKIVDMILSDFVSTKLSEDLAMLIQQHQLSYMELFKQHLKPKFHILTHYPSLMIKVGPLKKIMTLRYESKHRSLKLLANVISSRINITYSLAIRHQLDMASRLILNNGFENDISFSKRHSANSDFIAYCKEVAEK
;
A
#
# COMPACT_ATOMS: atom_id res chain seq x y z
N MET A 1 4.84 -9.00 -15.36
CA MET A 1 5.13 -8.78 -13.93
C MET A 1 3.90 -8.21 -13.25
N SER A 2 3.34 -8.92 -12.28
CA SER A 2 2.22 -8.45 -11.45
C SER A 2 2.71 -7.40 -10.44
N ALA A 3 1.79 -6.60 -9.89
CA ALA A 3 2.15 -5.61 -8.88
C ALA A 3 2.72 -6.24 -7.58
N SER A 4 2.29 -7.46 -7.25
CA SER A 4 2.85 -8.24 -6.14
C SER A 4 4.28 -8.73 -6.43
N GLU A 5 4.54 -9.18 -7.66
CA GLU A 5 5.90 -9.55 -8.10
C GLU A 5 6.84 -8.36 -8.06
N LEU A 6 6.40 -7.20 -8.56
CA LEU A 6 7.21 -5.98 -8.53
C LEU A 6 7.49 -5.51 -7.10
N LYS A 7 6.50 -5.57 -6.21
CA LYS A 7 6.69 -5.29 -4.78
C LYS A 7 7.76 -6.22 -4.21
N ASN A 8 7.62 -7.52 -4.39
CA ASN A 8 8.58 -8.50 -3.86
C ASN A 8 9.98 -8.31 -4.45
N LEU A 9 10.07 -7.98 -5.75
CA LEU A 9 11.34 -7.65 -6.39
C LEU A 9 12.00 -6.48 -5.66
N ILE A 10 11.31 -5.35 -5.46
CA ILE A 10 11.87 -4.21 -4.73
C ILE A 10 12.36 -4.62 -3.34
N LEU A 11 11.56 -5.42 -2.61
CA LEU A 11 11.91 -5.86 -1.26
C LEU A 11 13.17 -6.73 -1.23
N CYS A 12 13.32 -7.66 -2.17
CA CYS A 12 14.40 -8.65 -2.20
C CYS A 12 15.62 -8.22 -3.03
N PHE A 13 15.50 -7.24 -3.92
CA PHE A 13 16.56 -6.88 -4.87
C PHE A 13 17.85 -6.45 -4.18
N GLY A 14 17.73 -5.66 -3.10
CA GLY A 14 18.87 -5.28 -2.26
C GLY A 14 19.59 -6.48 -1.64
N LEU A 15 18.83 -7.49 -1.22
CA LEU A 15 19.37 -8.72 -0.63
C LEU A 15 20.06 -9.61 -1.67
N LEU A 16 19.45 -9.75 -2.85
CA LEU A 16 19.94 -10.65 -3.90
C LEU A 16 21.18 -10.11 -4.60
N PHE A 17 21.18 -8.82 -4.93
CA PHE A 17 22.19 -8.23 -5.81
C PHE A 17 23.10 -7.21 -5.12
N GLY A 18 22.86 -6.90 -3.84
CA GLY A 18 23.62 -5.85 -3.14
C GLY A 18 25.13 -6.06 -3.12
N HIS A 19 25.60 -7.31 -3.05
CA HIS A 19 27.02 -7.65 -3.06
C HIS A 19 27.71 -7.46 -4.42
N LEU A 20 26.93 -7.35 -5.51
CA LEU A 20 27.46 -7.18 -6.87
C LEU A 20 27.62 -5.71 -7.26
N VAL A 21 27.14 -4.79 -6.42
CA VAL A 21 27.11 -3.37 -6.74
C VAL A 21 28.33 -2.67 -6.15
N PRO A 22 29.12 -1.93 -6.97
CA PRO A 22 30.27 -1.19 -6.47
C PRO A 22 29.89 -0.14 -5.42
N GLU A 23 30.79 0.07 -4.47
CA GLU A 23 30.64 1.12 -3.46
C GLU A 23 30.58 2.52 -4.12
N GLY A 24 29.78 3.42 -3.55
CA GLY A 24 29.62 4.78 -4.06
C GLY A 24 28.74 4.93 -5.30
N ASN A 25 28.10 3.86 -5.79
CA ASN A 25 27.19 3.95 -6.93
C ASN A 25 25.95 4.80 -6.59
N LYS A 26 25.83 5.96 -7.25
CA LYS A 26 24.71 6.90 -7.01
C LYS A 26 23.34 6.33 -7.38
N HIS A 27 23.25 5.48 -8.41
CA HIS A 27 22.00 4.81 -8.79
C HIS A 27 21.56 3.79 -7.74
N TRP A 28 22.53 3.15 -7.09
CA TRP A 28 22.25 2.25 -5.98
C TRP A 28 21.72 2.99 -4.77
N SER A 29 22.36 4.11 -4.40
CA SER A 29 21.85 4.99 -3.32
C SER A 29 20.43 5.48 -3.60
N PHE A 30 20.12 5.81 -4.86
CA PHE A 30 18.78 6.16 -5.29
C PHE A 30 17.78 4.98 -5.15
N PHE A 31 18.18 3.77 -5.53
CA PHE A 31 17.36 2.58 -5.30
C PHE A 31 17.12 2.31 -3.80
N LEU A 32 18.15 2.46 -2.97
CA LEU A 32 18.05 2.25 -1.53
C LEU A 32 17.10 3.27 -0.86
N SER A 33 17.11 4.53 -1.30
CA SER A 33 16.15 5.52 -0.80
C SER A 33 14.71 5.17 -1.23
N LEU A 34 14.49 4.71 -2.46
CA LEU A 34 13.18 4.18 -2.89
C LEU A 34 12.75 2.98 -2.01
N ARG A 35 13.67 2.06 -1.75
CA ARG A 35 13.40 0.88 -0.92
C ARG A 35 12.98 1.25 0.50
N LYS A 36 13.63 2.27 1.10
CA LYS A 36 13.28 2.82 2.41
C LYS A 36 11.89 3.46 2.41
N ILE A 37 11.55 4.24 1.38
CA ILE A 37 10.20 4.81 1.20
C ILE A 37 9.15 3.69 1.16
N VAL A 38 9.38 2.66 0.34
CA VAL A 38 8.47 1.51 0.24
C VAL A 38 8.33 0.78 1.58
N ASP A 39 9.41 0.66 2.35
CA ASP A 39 9.39 0.04 3.68
C ASP A 39 8.48 0.81 4.66
N MET A 40 8.64 2.13 4.73
CA MET A 40 7.83 3.00 5.57
C MET A 40 6.34 2.96 5.19
N ILE A 41 6.03 2.93 3.89
CA ILE A 41 4.66 2.83 3.37
C ILE A 41 4.02 1.47 3.71
N LEU A 42 4.81 0.41 3.72
CA LEU A 42 4.35 -0.96 4.02
C LEU A 42 4.33 -1.27 5.52
N SER A 43 4.71 -0.32 6.37
CA SER A 43 4.61 -0.45 7.82
C SER A 43 3.16 -0.69 8.25
N ASP A 44 2.97 -1.61 9.21
CA ASP A 44 1.67 -1.82 9.87
C ASP A 44 1.39 -0.78 10.97
N PHE A 45 2.37 0.06 11.31
CA PHE A 45 2.27 1.11 12.32
C PHE A 45 2.42 2.49 11.71
N VAL A 46 1.66 3.45 12.23
CA VAL A 46 1.75 4.87 11.85
C VAL A 46 2.02 5.70 13.11
N SER A 47 2.96 6.62 12.98
CA SER A 47 3.29 7.64 13.98
C SER A 47 3.52 8.97 13.25
N THR A 48 3.30 10.09 13.95
CA THR A 48 3.56 11.43 13.42
C THR A 48 5.00 11.57 12.94
N LYS A 49 5.96 11.06 13.73
CA LYS A 49 7.37 11.05 13.38
C LYS A 49 7.65 10.26 12.09
N LEU A 50 7.04 9.08 11.94
CA LEU A 50 7.18 8.27 10.73
C LEU A 50 6.69 9.02 9.49
N SER A 51 5.59 9.77 9.61
CA SER A 51 5.06 10.60 8.52
C SER A 51 6.02 11.74 8.16
N GLU A 52 6.59 12.44 9.14
CA GLU A 52 7.58 13.49 8.91
C GLU A 52 8.85 12.95 8.24
N ASP A 53 9.38 11.83 8.75
CA ASP A 53 10.53 11.14 8.18
C ASP A 53 10.27 10.71 6.73
N LEU A 54 9.07 10.20 6.45
CA LEU A 54 8.64 9.82 5.10
C LEU A 54 8.58 11.04 4.17
N ALA A 55 8.03 12.17 4.62
CA ALA A 55 7.94 13.39 3.82
C ALA A 55 9.33 13.91 3.42
N MET A 56 10.25 13.98 4.37
CA MET A 56 11.64 14.38 4.12
C MET A 56 12.33 13.42 3.15
N LEU A 57 12.17 12.11 3.34
CA LEU A 57 12.78 11.09 2.49
C LEU A 57 12.24 11.14 1.05
N ILE A 58 10.94 11.40 0.87
CA ILE A 58 10.33 11.56 -0.45
C ILE A 58 10.91 12.78 -1.17
N GLN A 59 11.04 13.92 -0.47
CA GLN A 59 11.61 15.13 -1.05
C GLN A 59 13.06 14.90 -1.50
N GLN A 60 13.88 14.31 -0.64
CA GLN A 60 15.28 13.97 -0.97
C GLN A 60 15.36 13.01 -2.17
N HIS A 61 14.50 12.00 -2.21
CA HIS A 61 14.45 11.06 -3.32
C HIS A 61 14.07 11.74 -4.64
N GLN A 62 13.11 12.67 -4.63
CA GLN A 62 12.71 13.43 -5.82
C GLN A 62 13.81 14.36 -6.33
N LEU A 63 14.53 15.03 -5.42
CA LEU A 63 15.70 15.84 -5.78
C LEU A 63 16.78 14.98 -6.44
N SER A 64 17.11 13.84 -5.83
CA SER A 64 18.09 12.88 -6.38
C SER A 64 17.68 12.35 -7.76
N TYR A 65 16.38 12.11 -7.99
CA TYR A 65 15.87 11.73 -9.31
C TYR A 65 16.15 12.81 -10.38
N MET A 66 15.85 14.07 -10.06
CA MET A 66 16.06 15.19 -10.98
C MET A 66 17.55 15.37 -11.29
N GLU A 67 18.43 15.24 -10.29
CA GLU A 67 19.88 15.34 -10.45
C GLU A 67 20.45 14.19 -11.30
N LEU A 68 20.06 12.94 -11.02
CA LEU A 68 20.62 11.76 -11.68
C LEU A 68 20.12 11.58 -13.12
N PHE A 69 18.82 11.78 -13.35
CA PHE A 69 18.20 11.50 -14.64
C PHE A 69 18.00 12.75 -15.49
N LYS A 70 18.20 13.95 -14.95
CA LYS A 70 17.98 15.24 -15.64
C LYS A 70 16.61 15.33 -16.31
N GLN A 71 15.58 14.82 -15.62
CA GLN A 71 14.21 14.73 -16.12
C GLN A 71 13.22 15.35 -15.13
N HIS A 72 12.08 15.80 -15.67
CA HIS A 72 10.96 16.29 -14.87
C HIS A 72 10.28 15.17 -14.07
N LEU A 73 9.70 15.55 -12.93
CA LEU A 73 8.93 14.65 -12.08
C LEU A 73 7.64 14.23 -12.79
N LYS A 74 7.46 12.92 -12.93
CA LYS A 74 6.20 12.31 -13.40
C LYS A 74 5.08 12.52 -12.36
N PRO A 75 3.80 12.52 -12.77
CA PRO A 75 2.66 12.65 -11.85
C PRO A 75 2.68 11.68 -10.65
N LYS A 76 3.24 10.47 -10.83
CA LYS A 76 3.40 9.49 -9.73
C LYS A 76 4.22 10.03 -8.56
N PHE A 77 5.21 10.88 -8.80
CA PHE A 77 6.00 11.49 -7.73
C PHE A 77 5.18 12.52 -6.96
N HIS A 78 4.31 13.29 -7.62
CA HIS A 78 3.40 14.20 -6.94
C HIS A 78 2.37 13.45 -6.09
N ILE A 79 1.83 12.33 -6.58
CA ILE A 79 0.92 11.49 -5.77
C ILE A 79 1.60 11.02 -4.48
N LEU A 80 2.88 10.67 -4.56
CA LEU A 80 3.66 10.19 -3.42
C LEU A 80 3.80 11.24 -2.31
N THR A 81 3.82 12.55 -2.62
CA THR A 81 3.95 13.60 -1.59
C THR A 81 2.75 13.68 -0.66
N HIS A 82 1.60 13.14 -1.07
CA HIS A 82 0.39 13.07 -0.24
C HIS A 82 0.35 11.88 0.70
N TYR A 83 1.28 10.92 0.57
CA TYR A 83 1.27 9.70 1.38
C TYR A 83 1.49 9.96 2.88
N PRO A 84 2.41 10.86 3.30
CA PRO A 84 2.57 11.23 4.70
C PRO A 84 1.26 11.72 5.35
N SER A 85 0.60 12.70 4.73
CA SER A 85 -0.65 13.25 5.26
C SER A 85 -1.80 12.23 5.23
N LEU A 86 -1.82 11.37 4.21
CA LEU A 86 -2.79 10.27 4.11
C LEU A 86 -2.59 9.22 5.21
N MET A 87 -1.34 8.90 5.56
CA MET A 87 -1.02 7.96 6.64
C MET A 87 -1.59 8.42 7.98
N ILE A 88 -1.49 9.71 8.30
CA ILE A 88 -2.03 10.26 9.55
C ILE A 88 -3.57 10.21 9.57
N LYS A 89 -4.22 10.48 8.44
CA LYS A 89 -5.69 10.52 8.35
C LYS A 89 -6.34 9.15 8.33
N VAL A 90 -5.76 8.19 7.61
CA VAL A 90 -6.38 6.88 7.33
C VAL A 90 -5.70 5.74 8.09
N GLY A 91 -4.48 5.95 8.58
CA GLY A 91 -3.67 4.91 9.20
C GLY A 91 -2.77 4.17 8.21
N PRO A 92 -2.37 2.92 8.52
CA PRO A 92 -1.40 2.16 7.72
C PRO A 92 -1.84 1.96 6.26
N LEU A 93 -1.06 2.49 5.30
CA LEU A 93 -1.41 2.44 3.87
C LEU A 93 -1.48 1.00 3.34
N LYS A 94 -0.68 0.09 3.89
CA LYS A 94 -0.71 -1.34 3.55
C LYS A 94 -2.10 -1.95 3.62
N LYS A 95 -2.94 -1.53 4.58
CA LYS A 95 -4.28 -2.08 4.80
C LYS A 95 -5.29 -1.61 3.76
N ILE A 96 -5.07 -0.45 3.13
CA ILE A 96 -5.94 0.11 2.09
C ILE A 96 -5.46 -0.18 0.66
N MET A 97 -4.32 -0.88 0.49
CA MET A 97 -3.79 -1.21 -0.84
C MET A 97 -4.73 -2.11 -1.64
N THR A 98 -4.81 -1.87 -2.95
CA THR A 98 -5.69 -2.61 -3.86
C THR A 98 -5.15 -3.96 -4.33
N LEU A 99 -3.92 -4.32 -3.95
CA LEU A 99 -3.28 -5.59 -4.34
C LEU A 99 -4.13 -6.83 -3.97
N ARG A 100 -4.80 -6.81 -2.81
CA ARG A 100 -5.68 -7.92 -2.39
C ARG A 100 -6.95 -7.99 -3.23
N TYR A 101 -7.54 -6.86 -3.59
CA TYR A 101 -8.72 -6.81 -4.46
C TYR A 101 -8.40 -7.35 -5.86
N GLU A 102 -7.27 -6.95 -6.44
CA GLU A 102 -6.82 -7.50 -7.73
C GLU A 102 -6.53 -9.00 -7.67
N SER A 103 -5.99 -9.47 -6.55
CA SER A 103 -5.78 -10.90 -6.32
C SER A 103 -7.10 -11.66 -6.24
N LYS A 104 -8.13 -11.09 -5.61
CA LYS A 104 -9.48 -11.68 -5.57
C LYS A 104 -10.08 -11.78 -6.97
N HIS A 105 -9.90 -10.78 -7.83
CA HIS A 105 -10.39 -10.79 -9.22
C HIS A 105 -9.80 -11.95 -10.06
N ARG A 106 -8.59 -12.43 -9.74
CA ARG A 106 -7.97 -13.56 -10.45
C ARG A 106 -8.84 -14.81 -10.44
N SER A 107 -9.48 -15.12 -9.30
CA SER A 107 -10.35 -16.30 -9.18
C SER A 107 -11.54 -16.24 -10.14
N LEU A 108 -12.19 -15.08 -10.24
CA LEU A 108 -13.31 -14.84 -11.15
C LEU A 108 -12.86 -14.92 -12.62
N LYS A 109 -11.70 -14.34 -12.96
CA LYS A 109 -11.13 -14.40 -14.31
C LYS A 109 -10.82 -15.84 -14.75
N LEU A 110 -10.27 -16.65 -13.87
CA LEU A 110 -10.01 -18.06 -14.16
C LEU A 110 -11.32 -18.84 -14.38
N LEU A 111 -12.32 -18.61 -13.53
CA LEU A 111 -13.63 -19.24 -13.68
C LEU A 111 -14.33 -18.83 -14.98
N ALA A 112 -14.24 -17.56 -15.35
CA ALA A 112 -14.84 -17.03 -16.58
C ALA A 112 -14.32 -17.77 -17.82
N ASN A 113 -13.03 -18.12 -17.83
CA ASN A 113 -12.41 -18.84 -18.94
C ASN A 113 -12.88 -20.31 -19.02
N VAL A 114 -13.14 -20.94 -17.87
CA VAL A 114 -13.49 -22.37 -17.78
C VAL A 114 -14.97 -22.64 -18.03
N ILE A 115 -15.87 -21.73 -17.63
CA ILE A 115 -17.30 -21.90 -17.83
C ILE A 115 -17.58 -22.10 -19.33
N SER A 116 -18.39 -23.10 -19.70
CA SER A 116 -18.75 -23.36 -21.11
C SER A 116 -19.90 -22.48 -21.58
N SER A 117 -20.87 -22.21 -20.70
CA SER A 117 -22.01 -21.32 -21.00
C SER A 117 -21.57 -19.85 -21.05
N ARG A 118 -21.82 -19.19 -22.19
CA ARG A 118 -21.58 -17.75 -22.38
C ARG A 118 -22.82 -16.89 -22.12
N ILE A 119 -23.95 -17.51 -21.82
CA ILE A 119 -25.19 -16.80 -21.51
C ILE A 119 -25.05 -16.23 -20.09
N ASN A 120 -25.01 -14.90 -19.98
CA ASN A 120 -24.96 -14.15 -18.73
C ASN A 120 -23.83 -14.62 -17.78
N ILE A 121 -22.58 -14.47 -18.23
CA ILE A 121 -21.39 -14.91 -17.49
C ILE A 121 -21.26 -14.26 -16.11
N THR A 122 -21.69 -13.01 -15.97
CA THR A 122 -21.64 -12.26 -14.70
C THR A 122 -22.56 -12.89 -13.65
N TYR A 123 -23.75 -13.31 -14.05
CA TYR A 123 -24.68 -14.04 -13.18
C TYR A 123 -24.10 -15.38 -12.71
N SER A 124 -23.52 -16.16 -13.63
CA SER A 124 -22.90 -17.44 -13.30
C SER A 124 -21.73 -17.28 -12.32
N LEU A 125 -20.88 -16.26 -12.53
CA LEU A 125 -19.78 -15.93 -11.63
C LEU A 125 -20.27 -15.46 -10.26
N ALA A 126 -21.34 -14.66 -10.22
CA ALA A 126 -21.94 -14.17 -8.98
C ALA A 126 -22.50 -15.33 -8.12
N ILE A 127 -23.27 -16.24 -8.72
CA ILE A 127 -23.80 -17.43 -8.01
C ILE A 127 -22.65 -18.24 -7.44
N ARG A 128 -21.63 -18.54 -8.26
CA ARG A 128 -20.49 -19.35 -7.80
C ARG A 128 -19.72 -18.67 -6.68
N HIS A 129 -19.53 -17.36 -6.74
CA HIS A 129 -18.91 -16.58 -5.67
C HIS A 129 -19.75 -16.63 -4.38
N GLN A 130 -21.08 -16.51 -4.48
CA GLN A 130 -21.99 -16.59 -3.34
C GLN A 130 -21.95 -17.98 -2.69
N LEU A 131 -21.92 -19.05 -3.48
CA LEU A 131 -21.80 -20.43 -2.97
C LEU A 131 -20.46 -20.68 -2.26
N ASP A 132 -19.33 -20.19 -2.81
CA ASP A 132 -18.02 -20.27 -2.16
C ASP A 132 -18.01 -19.51 -0.82
N MET A 133 -18.63 -18.32 -0.78
CA MET A 133 -18.76 -17.54 0.44
C MET A 133 -19.64 -18.24 1.48
N ALA A 134 -20.79 -18.78 1.09
CA ALA A 134 -21.69 -19.50 2.00
C ALA A 134 -20.99 -20.73 2.62
N SER A 135 -20.26 -21.50 1.81
CA SER A 135 -19.47 -22.63 2.30
C SER A 135 -18.44 -22.23 3.35
N ARG A 136 -17.69 -21.15 3.13
CA ARG A 136 -16.70 -20.63 4.09
C ARG A 136 -17.32 -20.22 5.42
N LEU A 137 -18.49 -19.57 5.38
CA LEU A 137 -19.22 -19.13 6.57
C LEU A 137 -19.73 -20.31 7.39
N ILE A 138 -20.30 -21.34 6.74
CA ILE A 138 -20.81 -22.55 7.41
C ILE A 138 -19.67 -23.29 8.12
N LEU A 139 -18.50 -23.37 7.49
CA LEU A 139 -17.33 -24.06 8.05
C LEU A 139 -16.61 -23.26 9.15
N ASN A 140 -17.09 -22.05 9.48
CA ASN A 140 -16.43 -21.09 10.37
C ASN A 140 -14.93 -20.87 10.05
N ASN A 141 -14.56 -21.05 8.78
CA ASN A 141 -13.21 -20.79 8.29
C ASN A 141 -13.18 -19.32 7.83
N GLY A 142 -12.97 -18.38 8.76
CA GLY A 142 -13.18 -16.96 8.48
C GLY A 142 -12.46 -15.95 9.37
N PHE A 143 -12.52 -14.69 8.91
CA PHE A 143 -11.73 -13.51 9.29
C PHE A 143 -11.32 -13.43 10.78
N GLU A 144 -10.03 -13.67 11.03
CA GLU A 144 -9.43 -13.31 12.32
C GLU A 144 -9.37 -11.78 12.46
N ASN A 145 -9.67 -11.29 13.67
CA ASN A 145 -9.52 -9.88 13.99
C ASN A 145 -8.03 -9.53 14.14
N ASP A 146 -7.36 -9.28 13.01
CA ASP A 146 -5.94 -8.90 12.96
C ASP A 146 -5.68 -7.43 13.32
N ILE A 147 -6.67 -6.71 13.84
CA ILE A 147 -6.58 -5.27 14.11
C ILE A 147 -6.59 -5.05 15.63
N SER A 148 -5.40 -4.81 16.19
CA SER A 148 -5.24 -4.34 17.56
C SER A 148 -5.12 -2.82 17.59
N PHE A 149 -6.01 -2.14 18.31
CA PHE A 149 -5.86 -0.72 18.60
C PHE A 149 -4.98 -0.54 19.84
N SER A 150 -3.99 0.36 19.79
CA SER A 150 -3.29 0.77 21.00
C SER A 150 -4.26 1.52 21.93
N LYS A 151 -3.97 1.54 23.24
CA LYS A 151 -4.70 2.41 24.18
C LYS A 151 -4.63 3.84 23.61
N ARG A 152 -5.80 4.48 23.42
CA ARG A 152 -5.85 5.92 23.09
C ARG A 152 -4.91 6.63 24.07
N HIS A 153 -3.85 7.27 23.58
CA HIS A 153 -3.30 8.41 24.31
C HIS A 153 -4.49 9.31 24.58
N SER A 154 -4.73 9.66 25.85
CA SER A 154 -5.76 10.63 26.22
C SER A 154 -5.59 11.80 25.28
N ALA A 155 -6.55 11.99 24.37
CA ALA A 155 -6.49 13.09 23.43
C ALA A 155 -6.29 14.35 24.25
N ASN A 156 -5.25 15.13 23.92
CA ASN A 156 -5.17 16.51 24.39
C ASN A 156 -6.54 17.15 24.11
N SER A 157 -7.18 17.64 25.16
CA SER A 157 -8.49 18.33 25.16
C SER A 157 -8.61 19.35 24.02
N ASP A 158 -7.48 19.90 23.60
CA ASP A 158 -7.32 20.93 22.58
C ASP A 158 -7.68 20.44 21.16
N PHE A 159 -7.45 19.17 20.84
CA PHE A 159 -7.79 18.62 19.51
C PHE A 159 -9.29 18.40 19.35
N ILE A 160 -9.98 18.03 20.43
CA ILE A 160 -11.45 17.88 20.43
C ILE A 160 -12.11 19.27 20.37
N ALA A 161 -11.54 20.28 21.04
CA ALA A 161 -12.01 21.65 20.95
C ALA A 161 -11.86 22.22 19.53
N TYR A 162 -10.72 21.99 18.88
CA TYR A 162 -10.48 22.42 17.50
C TYR A 162 -11.44 21.77 16.50
N CYS A 163 -11.71 20.46 16.62
CA CYS A 163 -12.68 19.80 15.75
C CYS A 163 -14.13 20.27 15.97
N LYS A 164 -14.49 20.72 17.18
CA LYS A 164 -15.80 21.30 17.46
C LYS A 164 -15.95 22.70 16.86
N GLU A 165 -14.93 23.56 16.99
CA GLU A 165 -14.92 24.89 16.39
C GLU A 165 -15.02 24.88 14.85
N VAL A 166 -14.43 23.88 14.20
CA VAL A 166 -14.48 23.73 12.73
C VAL A 166 -15.82 23.17 12.26
N ALA A 167 -16.56 22.45 13.11
CA ALA A 167 -17.87 21.89 12.77
C ALA A 167 -19.03 22.90 12.97
N GLU A 168 -18.79 23.99 13.71
CA GLU A 168 -19.77 25.05 13.99
C GLU A 168 -19.62 26.28 13.07
N LYS A 169 -18.72 26.23 12.07
CA LYS A 169 -18.62 27.20 10.97
C LYS A 169 -19.10 26.59 9.66
#